data_AF-A0A3D8R957-F1
#
_entry.id   AF-A0A3D8R957-F1
#
_cell.length_a   1.000
_cell.length_b   1.000
_cell.length_c   1.000
_cell.angle_alpha   90.00
_cell.angle_beta   90.00
_cell.angle_gamma   90.00
#
_symmetry.space_group_name_H-M   'P 1'
#
loop_
_entity.id
_entity.type
_entity.pdbx_description
1 polymer ?
#
loop_
_entity_poly.entity_id
_entity_poly.type
_entity_poly.pdbx_seq_one_letter_code
_entity_poly.pdbx_strand_id
1 'polypeptide(L)'
;MPKFYPSISPDLRDWALGQKVFFTASAPLRGRHINLSPKGLPDASFAILGPNEAAYVDATGSGGETISHLRENGRITILFCSFDAAPRILRFFCTGSVIEWSDPDFGPYLKRMGGKSLVGARAIIRLDVFKVQTSCGYGVPQLSLAFDEETNEPRPYFKDRETLSNWASKRVEAGEMRAYQEEWNSRSLDGLPGLRTALQDKGQSVQLANLSNWTHYHRDDIELVKTSALLLFVAMAILQWAGYVDFYLNH
;
A
#
# COMPACT_ATOMS: atom_id res chain seq x y z
N MET A 1 -1.39 -3.16 -18.19
CA MET A 1 -1.31 -1.79 -17.64
C MET A 1 -2.19 -1.70 -16.41
N PRO A 2 -1.78 -0.97 -15.36
CA PRO A 2 -2.66 -0.68 -14.24
C PRO A 2 -3.79 0.26 -14.67
N LYS A 3 -4.98 0.07 -14.12
CA LYS A 3 -6.10 1.03 -14.24
C LYS A 3 -6.43 1.57 -12.86
N PHE A 4 -6.72 2.85 -12.77
CA PHE A 4 -7.04 3.53 -11.51
C PHE A 4 -8.48 4.02 -11.52
N TYR A 5 -9.09 3.99 -10.34
CA TYR A 5 -10.45 4.47 -10.11
C TYR A 5 -10.47 5.31 -8.83
N PRO A 6 -11.31 6.36 -8.76
CA PRO A 6 -11.46 7.16 -7.55
C PRO A 6 -12.21 6.41 -6.43
N SER A 7 -12.90 5.33 -6.76
CA SER A 7 -13.76 4.57 -5.85
C SER A 7 -13.95 3.12 -6.30
N ILE A 8 -14.52 2.30 -5.42
CA ILE A 8 -14.89 0.91 -5.64
C ILE A 8 -16.20 0.89 -6.44
N SER A 9 -16.14 0.49 -7.71
CA SER A 9 -17.35 0.25 -8.51
C SER A 9 -18.07 -1.03 -8.07
N PRO A 10 -19.37 -1.19 -8.39
CA PRO A 10 -20.10 -2.43 -8.10
C PRO A 10 -19.38 -3.69 -8.63
N ASP A 11 -18.87 -3.66 -9.86
CA ASP A 11 -18.13 -4.80 -10.43
C ASP A 11 -16.85 -5.13 -9.66
N LEU A 12 -16.13 -4.11 -9.19
CA LEU A 12 -14.91 -4.31 -8.40
C LEU A 12 -15.22 -4.80 -6.99
N ARG A 13 -16.32 -4.32 -6.39
CA ARG A 13 -16.84 -4.81 -5.12
C ARG A 13 -17.15 -6.30 -5.21
N ASP A 14 -17.98 -6.68 -6.18
CA ASP A 14 -18.45 -8.06 -6.33
C ASP A 14 -17.28 -8.99 -6.64
N TRP A 15 -16.33 -8.55 -7.48
CA TRP A 15 -15.09 -9.29 -7.73
C TRP A 15 -14.21 -9.45 -6.49
N ALA A 16 -14.05 -8.39 -5.68
CA ALA A 16 -13.24 -8.43 -4.46
C ALA A 16 -13.83 -9.41 -3.43
N LEU A 17 -15.14 -9.34 -3.20
CA LEU A 17 -15.86 -10.21 -2.27
C LEU A 17 -15.88 -11.68 -2.73
N GLY A 18 -15.67 -11.96 -4.02
CA GLY A 18 -15.52 -13.33 -4.53
C GLY A 18 -14.16 -13.98 -4.20
N GLN A 19 -13.15 -13.22 -3.79
CA GLN A 19 -11.82 -13.77 -3.51
C GLN A 19 -11.80 -14.50 -2.16
N LYS A 20 -10.95 -15.53 -2.02
CA LYS A 20 -10.86 -16.34 -0.78
C LYS A 20 -9.82 -15.87 0.22
N VAL A 21 -8.92 -14.99 -0.20
CA VAL A 21 -7.89 -14.36 0.63
C VAL A 21 -7.73 -12.90 0.21
N PHE A 22 -7.47 -12.05 1.19
CA PHE A 22 -7.01 -10.69 0.98
C PHE A 22 -5.75 -10.44 1.80
N PHE A 23 -5.00 -9.40 1.47
CA PHE A 23 -3.75 -9.05 2.12
C PHE A 23 -3.84 -7.64 2.68
N THR A 24 -3.33 -7.46 3.89
CA THR A 24 -3.23 -6.16 4.56
C THR A 24 -1.77 -5.75 4.61
N ALA A 25 -1.45 -4.60 4.02
CA ALA A 25 -0.12 -3.99 4.12
C ALA A 25 -0.20 -2.69 4.93
N SER A 26 0.69 -2.51 5.90
CA SER A 26 0.80 -1.28 6.70
C SER A 26 2.26 -1.06 7.11
N ALA A 27 2.62 0.19 7.41
CA ALA A 27 3.97 0.55 7.83
C ALA A 27 3.92 1.67 8.87
N PRO A 28 4.83 1.65 9.86
CA PRO A 28 4.94 2.74 10.80
C PRO A 28 5.54 3.97 10.10
N LEU A 29 5.40 5.15 10.69
CA LEU A 29 6.12 6.35 10.26
C LEU A 29 7.61 6.15 10.50
N ARG A 30 7.94 5.51 11.63
CA ARG A 30 9.31 5.24 12.07
C ARG A 30 9.48 3.77 12.40
N GLY A 31 10.45 3.15 11.77
CA GLY A 31 10.73 1.73 11.96
C GLY A 31 11.27 1.09 10.68
N ARG A 32 11.89 -0.08 10.83
CA ARG A 32 12.49 -0.81 9.70
C ARG A 32 11.58 -1.91 9.16
N HIS A 33 10.53 -2.26 9.90
CA HIS A 33 9.65 -3.36 9.55
C HIS A 33 8.41 -2.82 8.81
N ILE A 34 8.10 -3.44 7.67
CA ILE A 34 6.85 -3.22 6.95
C ILE A 34 6.00 -4.47 7.19
N ASN A 35 4.76 -4.27 7.61
CA ASN A 35 3.84 -5.37 7.86
C ASN A 35 3.09 -5.75 6.59
N LEU A 36 3.01 -7.05 6.32
CA LEU A 36 2.18 -7.64 5.29
C LEU A 36 1.59 -8.94 5.83
N SER A 37 0.26 -9.05 5.83
CA SER A 37 -0.43 -10.21 6.40
C SER A 37 -1.51 -10.73 5.46
N PRO A 38 -1.52 -12.02 5.09
CA PRO A 38 -2.69 -12.64 4.46
C PRO A 38 -3.82 -12.80 5.48
N LYS A 39 -5.05 -12.64 5.02
CA LYS A 39 -6.29 -12.78 5.79
C LYS A 39 -7.26 -13.66 5.00
N GLY A 40 -7.71 -14.74 5.63
CA GLY A 40 -8.73 -15.64 5.08
C GLY A 40 -10.14 -15.29 5.54
N LEU A 41 -11.10 -16.12 5.13
CA LEU A 41 -12.52 -15.99 5.50
C LEU A 41 -13.11 -14.59 5.23
N PRO A 42 -12.91 -14.00 4.03
CA PRO A 42 -13.46 -12.68 3.70
C PRO A 42 -14.99 -12.66 3.80
N ASP A 43 -15.67 -13.76 3.45
CA ASP A 43 -17.12 -13.88 3.60
C ASP A 43 -17.59 -13.66 5.05
N ALA A 44 -16.79 -14.06 6.04
CA ALA A 44 -17.09 -13.92 7.46
C ALA A 44 -16.51 -12.66 8.10
N SER A 45 -15.56 -11.99 7.46
CA SER A 45 -14.77 -10.91 8.09
C SER A 45 -14.76 -9.59 7.33
N PHE A 46 -14.88 -9.56 6.00
CA PHE A 46 -14.73 -8.36 5.18
C PHE A 46 -16.08 -7.85 4.68
N ALA A 47 -16.27 -6.53 4.68
CA ALA A 47 -17.43 -5.87 4.12
C ALA A 47 -17.03 -4.62 3.34
N ILE A 48 -17.69 -4.38 2.20
CA ILE A 48 -17.59 -3.12 1.46
C ILE A 48 -18.91 -2.39 1.69
N LEU A 49 -18.84 -1.27 2.42
CA LEU A 49 -19.99 -0.53 2.95
C LEU A 49 -20.44 0.59 2.03
N GLY A 50 -19.59 0.98 1.07
CA GLY A 50 -19.87 2.02 0.10
C GLY A 50 -18.75 2.15 -0.94
N PRO A 51 -18.84 3.14 -1.85
CA PRO A 51 -17.86 3.33 -2.93
C PRO A 51 -16.46 3.67 -2.41
N ASN A 52 -16.34 4.25 -1.21
CA ASN A 52 -15.06 4.66 -0.62
C ASN A 52 -14.90 4.13 0.81
N GLU A 53 -15.65 3.10 1.18
CA GLU A 53 -15.67 2.59 2.54
C GLU A 53 -15.72 1.07 2.56
N ALA A 54 -14.78 0.48 3.29
CA ALA A 54 -14.73 -0.94 3.57
C ALA A 54 -14.33 -1.16 5.03
N ALA A 55 -14.49 -2.38 5.50
CA ALA A 55 -14.01 -2.76 6.83
C ALA A 55 -13.75 -4.26 6.89
N TYR A 56 -12.90 -4.67 7.82
CA TYR A 56 -12.79 -6.07 8.19
C TYR A 56 -12.72 -6.30 9.69
N VAL A 57 -13.27 -7.42 10.13
CA VAL A 57 -13.17 -7.91 11.51
C VAL A 57 -11.79 -8.54 11.68
N ASP A 58 -10.99 -7.99 12.61
CA ASP A 58 -9.70 -8.54 13.00
C ASP A 58 -9.88 -9.47 14.20
N ALA A 59 -9.59 -10.76 14.00
CA ALA A 59 -9.51 -11.71 15.10
C ALA A 59 -8.12 -11.75 15.72
N THR A 60 -8.09 -12.18 16.98
CA THR A 60 -6.86 -12.38 17.75
C THR A 60 -5.94 -13.37 17.03
N GLY A 61 -4.71 -12.93 16.80
CA GLY A 61 -3.62 -13.72 16.23
C GLY A 61 -2.30 -13.36 16.92
N SER A 62 -1.17 -13.73 16.30
CA SER A 62 0.17 -13.63 16.91
C SER A 62 0.76 -12.21 17.04
N GLY A 63 0.10 -11.17 16.50
CA GLY A 63 0.63 -9.80 16.53
C GLY A 63 -0.42 -8.70 16.37
N GLY A 64 0.03 -7.45 16.44
CA GLY A 64 -0.82 -6.24 16.40
C GLY A 64 -0.34 -5.15 15.44
N GLU A 65 0.64 -5.43 14.58
CA GLU A 65 1.32 -4.45 13.72
C GLU A 65 0.37 -3.52 12.97
N THR A 66 -0.67 -4.07 12.33
CA THR A 66 -1.64 -3.24 11.60
C THR A 66 -2.39 -2.28 12.52
N ILE A 67 -2.81 -2.72 13.71
CA ILE A 67 -3.47 -1.86 14.69
C ILE A 67 -2.51 -0.74 15.13
N SER A 68 -1.26 -1.08 15.45
CA SER A 68 -0.24 -0.12 15.86
C SER A 68 0.03 0.94 14.78
N HIS A 69 0.24 0.53 13.53
CA HIS A 69 0.47 1.44 12.40
C HIS A 69 -0.74 2.34 12.12
N LEU A 70 -1.95 1.79 12.21
CA LEU A 70 -3.18 2.55 12.02
C LEU A 70 -3.37 3.62 13.09
N ARG A 71 -3.07 3.28 14.36
CA ARG A 71 -3.12 4.25 15.46
C ARG A 71 -2.07 5.35 15.33
N GLU A 72 -0.90 5.03 14.80
CA GLU A 72 0.18 6.00 14.59
C GLU A 72 -0.10 6.92 13.39
N ASN A 73 -0.47 6.35 12.24
CA ASN A 73 -0.48 7.10 10.98
C ASN A 73 -1.59 6.74 10.00
N GLY A 74 -2.41 5.73 10.31
CA GLY A 74 -3.57 5.36 9.50
C GLY A 74 -3.25 4.74 8.13
N ARG A 75 -1.98 4.60 7.69
CA ARG A 75 -1.68 4.11 6.34
C ARG A 75 -1.88 2.60 6.22
N ILE A 76 -2.73 2.22 5.27
CA ILE A 76 -3.00 0.81 4.98
C ILE A 76 -3.30 0.61 3.49
N THR A 77 -3.00 -0.56 2.98
CA THR A 77 -3.46 -1.00 1.66
C THR A 77 -4.03 -2.40 1.77
N ILE A 78 -5.20 -2.59 1.17
CA ILE A 78 -5.78 -3.92 1.00
C ILE A 78 -5.51 -4.41 -0.41
N LEU A 79 -5.07 -5.65 -0.54
CA LEU A 79 -4.87 -6.31 -1.82
C LEU A 79 -5.72 -7.57 -1.92
N PHE A 80 -6.37 -7.73 -3.07
CA PHE A 80 -7.02 -8.95 -3.50
C PHE A 80 -6.31 -9.44 -4.77
N CYS A 81 -6.14 -10.75 -4.91
CA CYS A 81 -5.63 -11.35 -6.14
C CYS A 81 -6.39 -12.64 -6.47
N SER A 82 -6.52 -12.93 -7.77
CA SER A 82 -7.11 -14.19 -8.22
C SER A 82 -6.07 -15.29 -8.35
N PHE A 83 -6.47 -16.46 -7.86
CA PHE A 83 -5.81 -17.74 -8.14
C PHE A 83 -6.58 -18.56 -9.18
N ASP A 84 -7.60 -17.97 -9.81
CA ASP A 84 -8.44 -18.62 -10.82
C ASP A 84 -7.91 -18.41 -12.25
N ALA A 85 -8.63 -18.90 -13.26
CA ALA A 85 -8.24 -18.82 -14.66
C ALA A 85 -7.92 -17.38 -15.15
N ALA A 86 -8.69 -16.37 -14.73
CA ALA A 86 -8.45 -14.98 -15.13
C ALA A 86 -7.53 -14.27 -14.11
N PRO A 87 -6.32 -13.82 -14.49
CA PRO A 87 -5.42 -13.13 -13.57
C PRO A 87 -5.88 -11.70 -13.33
N ARG A 88 -5.94 -11.29 -12.06
CA ARG A 88 -6.19 -9.91 -11.65
C ARG A 88 -5.67 -9.68 -10.25
N ILE A 89 -5.13 -8.49 -10.03
CA ILE A 89 -4.83 -7.94 -8.71
C ILE A 89 -5.64 -6.65 -8.56
N LEU A 90 -6.31 -6.48 -7.43
CA LEU A 90 -7.05 -5.29 -7.03
C LEU A 90 -6.45 -4.74 -5.74
N ARG A 91 -6.18 -3.44 -5.69
CA ARG A 91 -5.70 -2.74 -4.51
C ARG A 91 -6.67 -1.65 -4.09
N PHE A 92 -6.94 -1.56 -2.81
CA PHE A 92 -7.57 -0.42 -2.16
C PHE A 92 -6.49 0.35 -1.40
N PHE A 93 -6.15 1.54 -1.88
CA PHE A 93 -5.34 2.48 -1.13
C PHE A 93 -6.26 3.24 -0.18
N CYS A 94 -5.98 3.14 1.11
CA CYS A 94 -6.87 3.61 2.16
C CYS A 94 -6.11 4.24 3.32
N THR A 95 -6.81 5.11 4.03
CA THR A 95 -6.52 5.37 5.44
C THR A 95 -7.39 4.45 6.27
N GLY A 96 -6.97 4.12 7.49
CA GLY A 96 -7.74 3.26 8.37
C GLY A 96 -7.79 3.72 9.81
N SER A 97 -8.78 3.21 10.52
CA SER A 97 -8.98 3.41 11.95
C SER A 97 -9.36 2.09 12.62
N VAL A 98 -9.22 2.04 13.94
CA VAL A 98 -9.44 0.84 14.74
C VAL A 98 -10.62 1.09 15.67
N ILE A 99 -11.60 0.19 15.64
CA ILE A 99 -12.71 0.12 16.61
C ILE A 99 -12.51 -1.16 17.40
N GLU A 100 -12.09 -1.07 18.65
CA GLU A 100 -11.83 -2.24 19.49
C GLU A 100 -13.12 -2.85 20.04
N TRP A 101 -13.07 -4.12 20.43
CA TRP A 101 -14.22 -4.85 20.96
C TRP A 101 -14.89 -4.15 22.16
N SER A 102 -14.12 -3.39 22.95
CA SER A 102 -14.58 -2.63 24.11
C SER A 102 -15.20 -1.28 23.74
N ASP A 103 -15.01 -0.81 22.50
CA ASP A 103 -15.54 0.48 22.07
C ASP A 103 -17.06 0.39 21.88
N PRO A 104 -17.82 1.42 22.28
CA PRO A 104 -19.28 1.42 22.16
C PRO A 104 -19.76 1.29 20.70
N ASP A 105 -18.93 1.71 19.74
CA ASP A 105 -19.22 1.66 18.31
C ASP A 105 -19.03 0.26 17.70
N PHE A 106 -18.37 -0.67 18.38
CA PHE A 106 -18.07 -2.00 17.83
C PHE A 106 -19.34 -2.75 17.41
N GLY A 107 -20.30 -2.87 18.32
CA GLY A 107 -21.57 -3.57 18.08
C GLY A 107 -22.40 -2.96 16.95
N PRO A 108 -22.70 -1.65 16.98
CA PRO A 108 -23.38 -0.95 15.89
C PRO A 108 -22.67 -1.11 14.53
N TYR A 109 -21.34 -0.99 14.50
CA TYR A 109 -20.58 -1.08 13.27
C TYR A 109 -20.56 -2.51 12.70
N LEU A 110 -20.45 -3.53 13.56
CA LEU A 110 -20.52 -4.93 13.16
C LEU A 110 -21.89 -5.27 12.52
N LYS A 111 -22.98 -4.73 13.06
CA LYS A 111 -24.31 -4.86 12.46
C LYS A 111 -24.37 -4.24 11.07
N ARG A 112 -23.77 -3.06 10.88
CA ARG A 112 -23.68 -2.39 9.57
C ARG A 112 -22.87 -3.20 8.55
N MET A 113 -21.90 -3.99 9.00
CA MET A 113 -21.16 -4.95 8.16
C MET A 113 -21.98 -6.18 7.75
N GLY A 114 -23.26 -6.27 8.15
CA GLY A 114 -24.12 -7.42 7.89
C GLY A 114 -23.98 -8.52 8.93
N GLY A 115 -23.57 -8.17 10.16
CA GLY A 115 -23.44 -9.14 11.26
C GLY A 115 -22.29 -10.14 11.05
N LYS A 116 -21.23 -9.72 10.34
CA LYS A 116 -19.99 -10.49 10.21
C LYS A 116 -19.55 -10.97 11.58
N SER A 117 -19.10 -12.21 11.69
CA SER A 117 -18.70 -12.80 12.96
C SER A 117 -17.51 -13.71 12.74
N LEU A 118 -16.44 -13.42 13.47
CA LEU A 118 -15.24 -14.22 13.51
C LEU A 118 -14.97 -14.56 14.97
N VAL A 119 -14.84 -15.85 15.27
CA VAL A 119 -14.53 -16.29 16.63
C VAL A 119 -13.20 -15.66 17.06
N GLY A 120 -13.18 -15.02 18.22
CA GLY A 120 -12.00 -14.30 18.72
C GLY A 120 -11.76 -12.92 18.11
N ALA A 121 -12.78 -12.29 17.52
CA ALA A 121 -12.75 -10.89 17.10
C ALA A 121 -12.28 -9.97 18.23
N ARG A 122 -11.29 -9.11 17.94
CA ARG A 122 -10.73 -8.13 18.90
C ARG A 122 -10.92 -6.68 18.46
N ALA A 123 -11.06 -6.45 17.15
CA ALA A 123 -11.26 -5.12 16.60
C ALA A 123 -11.95 -5.20 15.23
N ILE A 124 -12.52 -4.07 14.80
CA ILE A 124 -12.89 -3.81 13.41
C ILE A 124 -11.88 -2.79 12.87
N ILE A 125 -11.32 -3.10 11.71
CA ILE A 125 -10.47 -2.19 10.97
C ILE A 125 -11.34 -1.51 9.92
N ARG A 126 -11.65 -0.23 10.14
CA ARG A 126 -12.36 0.61 9.18
C ARG A 126 -11.36 1.14 8.16
N LEU A 127 -11.79 1.20 6.90
CA LEU A 127 -11.00 1.61 5.75
C LEU A 127 -11.72 2.71 4.99
N ASP A 128 -11.11 3.88 4.92
CA ASP A 128 -11.54 4.99 4.07
C ASP A 128 -10.69 4.94 2.79
N VAL A 129 -11.29 4.41 1.71
CA VAL A 129 -10.63 4.15 0.44
C VAL A 129 -10.61 5.40 -0.41
N PHE A 130 -9.43 5.91 -0.75
CA PHE A 130 -9.27 7.12 -1.56
C PHE A 130 -8.83 6.84 -3.01
N LYS A 131 -8.35 5.62 -3.29
CA LYS A 131 -7.93 5.22 -4.64
C LYS A 131 -7.99 3.70 -4.80
N VAL A 132 -8.46 3.26 -5.97
CA VAL A 132 -8.52 1.84 -6.33
C VAL A 132 -7.64 1.60 -7.55
N GLN A 133 -6.94 0.47 -7.58
CA GLN A 133 -6.10 0.07 -8.70
C GLN A 133 -6.33 -1.39 -9.08
N THR A 134 -6.59 -1.64 -10.37
CA THR A 134 -6.51 -2.98 -10.95
C THR A 134 -5.21 -3.16 -11.71
N SER A 135 -4.60 -4.35 -11.65
CA SER A 135 -3.43 -4.73 -12.44
C SER A 135 -3.52 -6.17 -12.93
N CYS A 136 -2.77 -6.47 -13.98
CA CYS A 136 -2.92 -7.66 -14.82
C CYS A 136 -2.62 -9.00 -14.13
N GLY A 137 -1.84 -9.02 -13.04
CA GLY A 137 -1.55 -10.26 -12.30
C GLY A 137 -0.93 -11.40 -13.12
N TYR A 138 -0.33 -11.13 -14.27
CA TYR A 138 0.10 -12.16 -15.23
C TYR A 138 1.13 -13.16 -14.70
N GLY A 139 1.86 -12.82 -13.64
CA GLY A 139 2.79 -13.71 -12.95
C GLY A 139 2.25 -14.32 -11.64
N VAL A 140 1.02 -14.03 -11.24
CA VAL A 140 0.41 -14.69 -10.06
C VAL A 140 -0.03 -16.09 -10.49
N PRO A 141 0.40 -17.17 -9.83
CA PRO A 141 0.07 -18.52 -10.27
C PRO A 141 -1.43 -18.80 -10.13
N GLN A 142 -1.90 -19.77 -10.90
CA GLN A 142 -3.24 -20.32 -10.77
C GLN A 142 -3.20 -21.50 -9.79
N LEU A 143 -4.18 -21.60 -8.89
CA LEU A 143 -4.38 -22.82 -8.10
C LEU A 143 -4.98 -23.90 -9.01
N SER A 144 -4.31 -25.03 -9.12
CA SER A 144 -4.72 -26.18 -9.94
C SER A 144 -4.70 -27.47 -9.13
N LEU A 145 -5.37 -28.50 -9.62
CA LEU A 145 -5.34 -29.84 -9.04
C LEU A 145 -4.47 -30.74 -9.92
N ALA A 146 -3.48 -31.36 -9.30
CA ALA A 146 -2.83 -32.54 -9.85
C ALA A 146 -3.52 -33.78 -9.28
N PHE A 147 -3.47 -34.90 -9.98
CA PHE A 147 -3.96 -36.17 -9.47
C PHE A 147 -2.77 -37.09 -9.26
N ASP A 148 -2.70 -37.72 -8.09
CA ASP A 148 -1.68 -38.72 -7.81
C ASP A 148 -1.87 -39.94 -8.73
N GLU A 149 -0.79 -40.42 -9.34
CA GLU A 149 -0.87 -41.47 -10.38
C GLU A 149 -1.31 -42.83 -9.83
N GLU A 150 -1.06 -43.11 -8.55
CA GLU A 150 -1.39 -44.40 -7.92
C GLU A 150 -2.75 -44.36 -7.23
N THR A 151 -3.06 -43.26 -6.54
CA THR A 151 -4.25 -43.13 -5.68
C THR A 151 -5.40 -42.35 -6.34
N ASN A 152 -5.14 -41.66 -7.45
CA ASN A 152 -6.07 -40.74 -8.13
C ASN A 152 -6.65 -39.65 -7.19
N GLU A 153 -5.94 -39.34 -6.09
CA GLU A 153 -6.34 -38.31 -5.15
C GLU A 153 -5.92 -36.91 -5.63
N PRO A 154 -6.79 -35.89 -5.48
CA PRO A 154 -6.47 -34.53 -5.88
C PRO A 154 -5.46 -33.88 -4.94
N ARG A 155 -4.36 -33.37 -5.48
CA ARG A 155 -3.35 -32.57 -4.78
C ARG A 155 -3.34 -31.14 -5.32
N PRO A 156 -3.66 -30.13 -4.50
CA PRO A 156 -3.61 -28.74 -4.93
C PRO A 156 -2.16 -28.29 -5.11
N TYR A 157 -1.89 -27.57 -6.20
CA TYR A 157 -0.59 -26.96 -6.47
C TYR A 157 -0.75 -25.63 -7.21
N PHE A 158 0.29 -24.81 -7.19
CA PHE A 158 0.35 -23.57 -7.95
C PHE A 158 0.95 -23.85 -9.34
N LYS A 159 0.17 -23.55 -10.38
CA LYS A 159 0.57 -23.65 -11.78
C LYS A 159 0.93 -22.26 -12.31
N ASP A 160 2.12 -22.13 -12.87
CA ASP A 160 2.57 -20.90 -13.49
C ASP A 160 1.76 -20.55 -14.76
N ARG A 161 1.68 -19.25 -15.04
CA ARG A 161 1.01 -18.74 -16.24
C ARG A 161 2.04 -18.34 -17.29
N GLU A 162 1.82 -18.74 -18.53
CA GLU A 162 2.63 -18.27 -19.66
C GLU A 162 2.30 -16.83 -20.08
N THR A 163 1.25 -16.23 -19.49
CA THR A 163 0.73 -14.91 -19.89
C THR A 163 1.78 -13.81 -19.80
N LEU A 164 2.63 -13.82 -18.77
CA LEU A 164 3.67 -12.81 -18.60
C LEU A 164 4.76 -12.94 -19.68
N SER A 165 5.25 -14.16 -19.91
CA SER A 165 6.25 -14.46 -20.92
C SER A 165 5.74 -14.11 -22.31
N ASN A 166 4.53 -14.54 -22.66
CA ASN A 166 3.92 -14.25 -23.95
C ASN A 166 3.68 -12.74 -24.17
N TRP A 167 3.29 -12.01 -23.12
CA TRP A 167 3.16 -10.55 -23.20
C TRP A 167 4.52 -9.87 -23.41
N ALA A 168 5.55 -10.32 -22.69
CA ALA A 168 6.90 -9.76 -22.79
C ALA A 168 7.51 -10.02 -24.17
N SER A 169 7.45 -11.26 -24.68
CA SER A 169 7.96 -11.61 -26.02
C SER A 169 7.34 -10.75 -27.10
N LYS A 170 6.00 -10.61 -27.11
CA LYS A 170 5.30 -9.76 -28.08
C LYS A 170 5.74 -8.30 -28.04
N ARG A 171 5.99 -7.75 -26.84
CA ARG A 171 6.47 -6.36 -26.69
C ARG A 171 7.91 -6.18 -27.12
N VAL A 172 8.76 -7.19 -26.89
CA VAL A 172 10.16 -7.19 -27.35
C VAL A 172 10.21 -7.30 -28.86
N GLU A 173 9.49 -8.23 -29.45
CA GLU A 173 9.38 -8.43 -30.91
C GLU A 173 8.86 -7.17 -31.61
N ALA A 174 7.91 -6.45 -31.00
CA ALA A 174 7.40 -5.19 -31.50
C ALA A 174 8.34 -3.98 -31.27
N GLY A 175 9.45 -4.13 -30.53
CA GLY A 175 10.34 -3.02 -30.17
C GLY A 175 9.74 -2.02 -29.17
N GLU A 176 8.62 -2.34 -28.53
CA GLU A 176 7.83 -1.42 -27.70
C GLU A 176 8.21 -1.47 -26.21
N MET A 177 9.11 -2.38 -25.81
CA MET A 177 9.44 -2.59 -24.40
C MET A 177 10.05 -1.34 -23.73
N ARG A 178 10.93 -0.62 -24.44
CA ARG A 178 11.56 0.60 -23.92
C ARG A 178 10.54 1.71 -23.70
N ALA A 179 9.68 1.95 -24.69
CA ALA A 179 8.59 2.93 -24.58
C ALA A 179 7.61 2.59 -23.44
N TYR A 180 7.33 1.30 -23.23
CA TYR A 180 6.51 0.87 -22.09
C TYR A 180 7.17 1.17 -20.74
N GLN A 181 8.48 0.90 -20.60
CA GLN A 181 9.23 1.18 -19.38
C GLN A 181 9.35 2.69 -19.12
N GLU A 182 9.63 3.47 -20.16
CA GLU A 182 9.65 4.93 -20.13
C GLU A 182 8.34 5.47 -19.51
N GLU A 183 7.21 5.00 -20.03
CA GLU A 183 5.90 5.49 -19.62
C GLU A 183 5.50 5.02 -18.22
N TRP A 184 5.68 3.74 -17.90
CA TRP A 184 5.10 3.13 -16.70
C TRP A 184 6.08 2.85 -15.57
N ASN A 185 7.38 2.98 -15.78
CA ASN A 185 8.41 2.60 -14.80
C ASN A 185 9.37 3.74 -14.43
N SER A 186 9.18 4.94 -14.97
CA SER A 186 9.99 6.12 -14.64
C SER A 186 9.68 6.71 -13.25
N ARG A 187 8.47 6.50 -12.70
CA ARG A 187 8.05 7.05 -11.40
C ARG A 187 7.18 6.06 -10.60
N SER A 188 7.24 6.13 -9.27
CA SER A 188 6.29 5.46 -8.38
C SER A 188 4.94 6.19 -8.35
N LEU A 189 3.93 5.60 -7.70
CA LEU A 189 2.63 6.25 -7.48
C LEU A 189 2.74 7.54 -6.66
N ASP A 190 3.76 7.64 -5.83
CA ASP A 190 4.07 8.80 -4.98
C ASP A 190 5.09 9.74 -5.64
N GLY A 191 5.41 9.54 -6.92
CA GLY A 191 6.32 10.39 -7.69
C GLY A 191 7.81 10.13 -7.46
N LEU A 192 8.17 9.11 -6.69
CA LEU A 192 9.58 8.76 -6.48
C LEU A 192 10.20 8.31 -7.81
N PRO A 193 11.44 8.73 -8.12
CA PRO A 193 12.17 8.24 -9.29
C PRO A 193 12.24 6.71 -9.34
N GLY A 194 11.86 6.14 -10.49
CA GLY A 194 11.87 4.71 -10.76
C GLY A 194 13.12 4.24 -11.52
N LEU A 195 12.89 3.48 -12.58
CA LEU A 195 13.96 2.89 -13.40
C LEU A 195 14.82 3.99 -14.05
N ARG A 196 16.14 3.91 -13.87
CA ARG A 196 17.09 4.92 -14.38
C ARG A 196 17.06 5.07 -15.90
N THR A 197 16.96 3.95 -16.62
CA THR A 197 16.88 3.97 -18.09
C THR A 197 15.57 4.63 -18.56
N ALA A 198 14.44 4.33 -17.91
CA ALA A 198 13.16 4.98 -18.20
C ALA A 198 13.19 6.50 -17.92
N LEU A 199 13.89 6.93 -16.86
CA LEU A 199 14.10 8.36 -16.58
C LEU A 199 14.93 9.03 -17.68
N GLN A 200 16.03 8.39 -18.10
CA GLN A 200 16.88 8.90 -19.19
C GLN A 200 16.12 8.99 -20.51
N ASP A 201 15.29 7.99 -20.82
CA ASP A 201 14.47 7.96 -22.02
C ASP A 201 13.43 9.09 -22.03
N LYS A 202 12.89 9.47 -20.86
CA LYS A 202 12.09 10.70 -20.67
C LYS A 202 12.91 12.01 -20.67
N GLY A 203 14.21 11.97 -20.93
CA GLY A 203 15.10 13.14 -20.88
C GLY A 203 15.34 13.69 -19.46
N GLN A 204 15.08 12.90 -18.41
CA GLN A 204 15.24 13.31 -17.01
C GLN A 204 16.65 12.98 -16.49
N SER A 205 17.23 13.88 -15.69
CA SER A 205 18.54 13.66 -15.08
C SER A 205 18.49 12.65 -13.93
N VAL A 206 19.27 11.57 -14.07
CA VAL A 206 19.47 10.57 -13.02
C VAL A 206 20.16 11.16 -11.79
N GLN A 207 21.04 12.16 -11.98
CA GLN A 207 21.71 12.83 -10.87
C GLN A 207 20.72 13.62 -10.02
N LEU A 208 19.80 14.37 -10.66
CA LEU A 208 18.73 15.07 -9.96
C LEU A 208 17.78 14.09 -9.26
N ALA A 209 17.47 12.94 -9.89
CA ALA A 209 16.69 11.88 -9.26
C ALA A 209 17.37 11.30 -8.01
N ASN A 210 18.68 11.04 -8.06
CA ASN A 210 19.43 10.55 -6.91
C ASN A 210 19.47 11.61 -5.78
N LEU A 211 19.65 12.89 -6.13
CA LEU A 211 19.61 13.98 -5.17
C LEU A 211 18.21 14.07 -4.52
N SER A 212 17.15 13.98 -5.31
CA SER A 212 15.77 13.94 -4.81
C SER A 212 15.51 12.76 -3.87
N ASN A 213 16.04 11.58 -4.17
CA ASN A 213 15.93 10.43 -3.26
C ASN A 213 16.69 10.67 -1.94
N TRP A 214 17.89 11.25 -2.03
CA TRP A 214 18.69 11.60 -0.85
C TRP A 214 17.96 12.62 0.03
N THR A 215 17.34 13.65 -0.55
CA THR A 215 16.57 14.64 0.21
C THR A 215 15.31 14.05 0.84
N HIS A 216 14.61 13.15 0.14
CA HIS A 216 13.46 12.43 0.72
C HIS A 216 13.88 11.54 1.89
N TYR A 217 15.01 10.85 1.77
CA TYR A 217 15.53 9.98 2.80
C TYR A 217 15.94 10.76 4.07
N HIS A 218 16.63 11.89 3.89
CA HIS A 218 17.11 12.73 4.99
C HIS A 218 16.14 13.86 5.35
N ARG A 219 14.86 13.75 4.99
CA ARG A 219 13.89 14.83 5.19
C ARG A 219 13.81 15.27 6.65
N ASP A 220 13.71 14.30 7.57
CA ASP A 220 13.61 14.58 9.00
C ASP A 220 14.88 15.26 9.54
N ASP A 221 16.06 14.81 9.11
CA ASP A 221 17.35 15.42 9.51
C ASP A 221 17.48 16.85 8.97
N ILE A 222 17.07 17.08 7.72
CA ILE A 222 17.08 18.39 7.08
C ILE A 222 16.11 19.33 7.81
N GLU A 223 14.89 18.89 8.11
CA GLU A 223 13.93 19.70 8.86
C GLU A 223 14.44 20.00 10.27
N LEU A 224 15.05 19.04 10.97
CA LEU A 224 15.64 19.26 12.29
C LEU A 224 16.74 20.33 12.27
N VAL A 225 17.65 20.26 11.29
CA VAL A 225 18.71 21.26 11.11
C VAL A 225 18.12 22.63 10.79
N LYS A 226 17.13 22.70 9.89
CA LYS A 226 16.43 23.95 9.53
C LYS A 226 15.73 24.57 10.75
N THR A 227 14.99 23.78 11.53
CA THR A 227 14.31 24.28 12.73
C THR A 227 15.29 24.73 13.79
N SER A 228 16.40 24.00 13.98
CA SER A 228 17.43 24.36 14.96
C SER A 228 18.14 25.66 14.58
N ALA A 229 18.49 25.83 13.30
CA ALA A 229 19.10 27.05 12.79
C ALA A 229 18.15 28.26 12.90
N LEU A 230 16.85 28.07 12.63
CA LEU A 230 15.85 29.12 12.77
C LEU A 230 15.68 29.54 14.25
N LEU A 231 15.60 28.58 15.17
CA LEU A 231 15.50 28.86 16.60
C LEU A 231 16.74 29.61 17.11
N LEU A 232 17.93 29.21 16.68
CA LEU A 232 19.17 29.91 17.01
C LEU A 232 19.16 31.35 16.47
N PHE A 233 18.76 31.54 15.21
CA PHE A 233 18.66 32.86 14.59
C PHE A 233 17.68 33.77 15.35
N VAL A 234 16.50 33.27 15.71
CA VAL A 234 15.50 34.01 16.49
C VAL A 234 16.04 34.35 17.89
N ALA A 235 16.69 33.41 18.56
CA ALA A 235 17.30 33.65 19.88
C ALA A 235 18.39 34.73 19.80
N MET A 236 19.25 34.68 18.79
CA MET A 236 20.28 35.70 18.56
C MET A 236 19.67 37.08 18.29
N ALA A 237 18.60 37.15 17.48
CA ALA A 237 17.89 38.41 17.23
C ALA A 237 17.24 38.98 18.51
N ILE A 238 16.68 38.13 19.38
CA ILE A 238 16.12 38.55 20.68
C ILE A 238 17.23 39.06 21.61
N LEU A 239 18.36 38.34 21.70
CA LEU A 239 19.49 38.76 22.54
C LEU A 239 20.09 40.08 22.05
N GLN A 240 20.19 40.28 20.74
CA GLN A 240 20.61 41.54 20.16
C GLN A 240 19.62 42.67 20.49
N TRP A 241 18.31 42.44 20.31
CA TRP A 241 17.28 43.43 20.64
C TRP A 241 17.27 43.79 22.14
N ALA A 242 17.52 42.83 23.01
CA ALA A 242 17.62 43.03 24.46
C ALA A 242 18.98 43.60 24.91
N GLY A 243 19.91 43.88 23.98
CA GLY A 243 21.20 44.52 24.28
C GLY A 243 22.25 43.59 24.88
N TYR A 244 22.08 42.27 24.78
CA TYR A 244 23.06 41.29 25.25
C TYR A 244 24.13 40.94 24.20
N VAL A 245 23.92 41.30 22.93
CA VAL A 245 24.85 41.03 21.82
C VAL A 245 24.95 42.26 20.92
N ASP A 246 26.13 42.89 20.85
CA ASP A 246 26.43 43.98 19.93
C ASP A 246 27.19 43.46 18.70
N PHE A 247 26.63 43.65 17.51
CA PHE A 247 27.29 43.34 16.23
C PHE A 247 28.04 44.53 15.62
N TYR A 248 28.30 45.59 16.39
CA TYR A 248 29.16 46.68 15.95
C TYR A 248 30.63 46.22 15.94
N LEU A 249 31.06 45.70 14.79
CA LEU A 249 32.46 45.69 14.41
C LEU A 249 32.91 47.15 14.33
N ASN A 250 33.67 47.60 15.33
CA ASN A 250 34.44 48.83 15.24
C ASN A 250 35.35 48.76 14.00
N HIS A 251 35.05 49.57 13.00
CA HIS A 251 35.99 49.97 11.95
C HIS A 251 36.71 51.24 12.37
#